data_AF-W4N8K2-F1
#
_entry.id   AF-W4N8K2-F1
#
_cell.length_a   1.000
_cell.length_b   1.000
_cell.length_c   1.000
_cell.angle_alpha   90.00
_cell.angle_beta   90.00
_cell.angle_gamma   90.00
#
_symmetry.space_group_name_H-M   'P 1'
#
loop_
_entity.id
_entity.type
_entity.pdbx_description
1 polymer ?
#
loop_
_entity_poly.entity_id
_entity_poly.type
_entity_poly.pdbx_seq_one_letter_code
_entity_poly.pdbx_strand_id
1 'polypeptide(L)'
;MAVVSVPMWNDVDVDALCSGARVVAFDLDNTLARSKKPMKDDMAERFSLLTTLIPVAVVSGGKYALVTSQITDCLTAGANRFHLHLMPTSGTRYYRWDGRDWEQVFARDLSDEDRAKAIESLERNAKAQGIWSDAPWGERIEDRGSQITFSALGQNAPVEAKEAWDPTNEKKNRLAQAVADDLPHLAVRSGGSTSVDISARGIDKSFAVRELARILDIDVHQIIFVGDRMDPDGNDYPAAVAGTRAVRVTGPADTVMLCDDIIECLRAQVG
;
A
#
# COMPACT_ATOMS: atom_id res chain seq x y z
N MET A 1 23.90 0.64 -1.64
CA MET A 1 23.19 1.33 -2.74
C MET A 1 23.07 2.79 -2.35
N ALA A 2 23.17 3.74 -3.29
CA ALA A 2 22.94 5.14 -2.96
C ALA A 2 21.49 5.32 -2.50
N VAL A 3 21.28 6.08 -1.42
CA VAL A 3 19.94 6.40 -0.93
C VAL A 3 19.27 7.27 -1.99
N VAL A 4 18.13 6.81 -2.52
CA VAL A 4 17.27 7.61 -3.39
C VAL A 4 16.66 8.73 -2.53
N SER A 5 16.90 9.98 -2.92
CA SER A 5 16.25 11.14 -2.30
C SER A 5 14.88 11.35 -2.93
N VAL A 6 13.83 11.41 -2.13
CA VAL A 6 12.45 11.64 -2.60
C VAL A 6 12.03 13.04 -2.19
N PRO A 7 11.66 13.94 -3.14
CA PRO A 7 11.25 15.30 -2.82
C PRO A 7 9.90 15.32 -2.09
N MET A 8 9.70 16.31 -1.24
CA MET A 8 8.38 16.64 -0.70
C MET A 8 7.50 17.23 -1.81
N TRP A 9 6.18 17.03 -1.71
CA TRP A 9 5.21 17.50 -2.70
C TRP A 9 5.29 18.99 -3.01
N ASN A 10 5.70 19.83 -2.05
CA ASN A 10 5.84 21.27 -2.21
C ASN A 10 7.23 21.71 -2.72
N ASP A 11 8.14 20.76 -2.95
CA ASP A 11 9.46 20.99 -3.51
C ASP A 11 9.59 20.41 -4.95
N VAL A 12 8.51 19.86 -5.52
CA VAL A 12 8.53 19.29 -6.87
C VAL A 12 8.26 20.33 -7.95
N ASP A 13 8.97 20.21 -9.08
CA ASP A 13 8.57 20.84 -10.33
C ASP A 13 7.46 19.99 -10.97
N VAL A 14 6.23 20.48 -10.90
CA VAL A 14 5.03 19.74 -11.35
C VAL A 14 5.01 19.56 -12.86
N ASP A 15 5.57 20.51 -13.63
CA ASP A 15 5.66 20.39 -15.09
C ASP A 15 6.63 19.26 -15.46
N ALA A 16 7.79 19.21 -14.80
CA ALA A 16 8.73 18.10 -14.96
C ALA A 16 8.11 16.78 -14.49
N LEU A 17 7.35 16.79 -13.40
CA LEU A 17 6.67 15.62 -12.85
C LEU A 17 5.65 15.04 -13.84
N CYS A 18 4.86 15.88 -14.50
CA CYS A 18 3.82 15.47 -15.45
C CYS A 18 4.38 15.18 -16.85
N SER A 19 5.49 15.79 -17.25
CA SER A 19 6.06 15.65 -18.59
C SER A 19 6.45 14.20 -18.93
N GLY A 20 5.65 13.51 -19.74
CA GLY A 20 5.87 12.09 -20.09
C GLY A 20 5.37 11.09 -19.04
N ALA A 21 4.67 11.56 -18.00
CA ALA A 21 3.93 10.68 -17.10
C ALA A 21 2.76 10.01 -17.84
N ARG A 22 2.53 8.74 -17.55
CA ARG A 22 1.46 7.93 -18.15
C ARG A 22 0.46 7.42 -17.13
N VAL A 23 0.83 7.42 -15.84
CA VAL A 23 0.01 6.95 -14.72
C VAL A 23 0.35 7.74 -13.47
N VAL A 24 -0.65 8.02 -12.63
CA VAL A 24 -0.44 8.46 -11.25
C VAL A 24 -0.85 7.34 -10.30
N ALA A 25 0.10 6.82 -9.54
CA ALA A 25 -0.11 5.79 -8.55
C ALA A 25 -0.01 6.38 -7.14
N PHE A 26 -0.89 5.94 -6.25
CA PHE A 26 -0.96 6.41 -4.88
C PHE A 26 -0.86 5.24 -3.92
N ASP A 27 -0.17 5.43 -2.81
CA ASP A 27 -0.51 4.73 -1.58
C ASP A 27 -1.91 5.12 -1.08
N LEU A 28 -2.48 4.31 -0.18
CA LEU A 28 -3.79 4.53 0.41
C LEU A 28 -3.72 5.25 1.76
N ASP A 29 -3.14 4.59 2.78
CA ASP A 29 -3.28 4.96 4.18
C ASP A 29 -2.34 6.12 4.52
N ASN A 30 -2.90 7.21 5.01
CA ASN A 30 -2.25 8.52 5.22
C ASN A 30 -1.79 9.22 3.93
N THR A 31 -2.07 8.66 2.76
CA THR A 31 -1.81 9.29 1.45
C THR A 31 -3.10 9.81 0.82
N LEU A 32 -4.05 8.93 0.49
CA LEU A 32 -5.37 9.31 -0.04
C LEU A 32 -6.38 9.55 1.07
N ALA A 33 -6.30 8.79 2.16
CA ALA A 33 -7.21 8.94 3.29
C ALA A 33 -6.46 8.73 4.60
N ARG A 34 -7.04 9.13 5.74
CA ARG A 34 -6.47 8.72 7.03
C ARG A 34 -6.53 7.19 7.15
N SER A 35 -5.56 6.57 7.82
CA SER A 35 -5.48 5.11 7.89
C SER A 35 -6.82 4.44 8.23
N LYS A 36 -7.28 3.55 7.35
CA LYS A 36 -8.55 2.80 7.45
C LYS A 36 -9.81 3.67 7.56
N LYS A 37 -9.79 4.89 7.02
CA LYS A 37 -10.94 5.81 6.95
C LYS A 37 -11.24 6.15 5.49
N PRO A 38 -12.50 6.42 5.14
CA PRO A 38 -12.83 6.80 3.77
C PRO A 38 -12.15 8.10 3.36
N MET A 39 -11.91 8.25 2.05
CA MET A 39 -11.58 9.56 1.48
C MET A 39 -12.64 10.57 1.90
N LYS A 40 -12.19 11.78 2.19
CA LYS A 40 -13.09 12.92 2.35
C LYS A 40 -13.53 13.43 0.99
N ASP A 41 -14.61 14.21 0.98
CA ASP A 41 -15.23 14.73 -0.25
C ASP A 41 -14.24 15.52 -1.11
N ASP A 42 -13.39 16.34 -0.49
CA ASP A 42 -12.35 17.11 -1.18
C ASP A 42 -11.38 16.20 -1.97
N MET A 43 -10.83 15.17 -1.33
CA MET A 43 -9.98 14.18 -1.99
C MET A 43 -10.75 13.40 -3.06
N ALA A 44 -11.98 12.94 -2.75
CA ALA A 44 -12.78 12.15 -3.67
C ALA A 44 -13.09 12.89 -4.97
N GLU A 45 -13.34 14.20 -4.91
CA GLU A 45 -13.52 15.06 -6.08
C GLU A 45 -12.26 15.11 -6.95
N ARG A 46 -11.09 15.40 -6.36
CA ARG A 46 -9.81 15.50 -7.09
C ARG A 46 -9.39 14.16 -7.68
N PHE A 47 -9.46 13.11 -6.87
CA PHE A 47 -9.14 11.76 -7.29
C PHE A 47 -10.02 11.34 -8.46
N SER A 48 -11.34 11.55 -8.36
CA SER A 48 -12.29 11.25 -9.44
C SER A 48 -11.99 12.06 -10.70
N LEU A 49 -11.69 13.36 -10.58
CA LEU A 49 -11.33 14.20 -11.72
C LEU A 49 -10.02 13.73 -12.38
N LEU A 50 -9.01 13.38 -11.60
CA LEU A 50 -7.72 12.89 -12.11
C LEU A 50 -7.89 11.64 -12.96
N THR A 51 -8.80 10.72 -12.58
CA THR A 51 -9.10 9.53 -13.42
C THR A 51 -9.61 9.88 -14.81
N THR A 52 -10.20 11.06 -15.02
CA THR A 52 -10.68 11.49 -16.35
C THR A 52 -9.54 11.97 -17.25
N LEU A 53 -8.39 12.32 -16.67
CA LEU A 53 -7.25 12.91 -17.38
C LEU A 53 -6.16 11.88 -17.67
N ILE A 54 -5.93 10.94 -16.74
CA ILE A 54 -4.85 9.96 -16.81
C ILE A 54 -5.24 8.66 -16.09
N PRO A 55 -4.68 7.50 -16.47
CA PRO A 55 -4.76 6.31 -15.62
C PRO A 55 -4.28 6.58 -14.19
N VAL A 56 -5.04 6.07 -13.22
CA VAL A 56 -4.75 6.22 -11.79
C VAL A 56 -4.68 4.85 -11.14
N ALA A 57 -3.68 4.63 -10.29
CA ALA A 57 -3.52 3.39 -9.54
C ALA A 57 -3.56 3.62 -8.02
N VAL A 58 -4.13 2.66 -7.30
CA VAL A 58 -4.08 2.61 -5.83
C VAL A 58 -3.33 1.36 -5.41
N VAL A 59 -2.18 1.54 -4.77
CA VAL A 59 -1.33 0.46 -4.27
C VAL A 59 -1.39 0.44 -2.75
N SER A 60 -2.11 -0.52 -2.19
CA SER A 60 -2.32 -0.63 -0.73
C SER A 60 -1.76 -1.94 -0.20
N GLY A 61 -1.23 -1.94 1.03
CA GLY A 61 -0.94 -3.19 1.76
C GLY A 61 -2.19 -3.89 2.32
N GLY A 62 -3.33 -3.19 2.34
CA GLY A 62 -4.60 -3.70 2.85
C GLY A 62 -5.32 -4.66 1.89
N LYS A 63 -6.36 -5.33 2.40
CA LYS A 63 -7.28 -6.17 1.60
C LYS A 63 -8.11 -5.31 0.64
N TYR A 64 -8.65 -5.95 -0.39
CA TYR A 64 -9.55 -5.32 -1.35
C TYR A 64 -10.73 -4.57 -0.69
N ALA A 65 -11.35 -5.12 0.36
CA ALA A 65 -12.44 -4.45 1.09
C ALA A 65 -12.07 -3.09 1.69
N LEU A 66 -10.79 -2.87 2.05
CA LEU A 66 -10.31 -1.56 2.49
C LEU A 66 -10.18 -0.58 1.33
N VAL A 67 -9.77 -1.05 0.15
CA VAL A 67 -9.77 -0.23 -1.08
C VAL A 67 -11.20 0.12 -1.47
N THR A 68 -12.14 -0.81 -1.35
CA THR A 68 -13.55 -0.57 -1.66
C THR A 68 -14.14 0.53 -0.78
N SER A 69 -14.10 0.31 0.54
CA SER A 69 -14.71 1.22 1.50
C SER A 69 -14.02 2.59 1.61
N GLN A 70 -12.74 2.68 1.22
CA GLN A 70 -12.00 3.94 1.29
C GLN A 70 -11.92 4.71 -0.02
N ILE A 71 -11.94 4.01 -1.17
CA ILE A 71 -11.75 4.59 -2.49
C ILE A 71 -13.01 4.45 -3.34
N THR A 72 -13.39 3.22 -3.70
CA THR A 72 -14.36 3.01 -4.78
C THR A 72 -15.76 3.46 -4.42
N ASP A 73 -16.13 3.32 -3.14
CA ASP A 73 -17.42 3.75 -2.60
C ASP A 73 -17.50 5.29 -2.45
N CYS A 74 -16.35 5.97 -2.47
CA CYS A 74 -16.24 7.42 -2.36
C CYS A 74 -16.21 8.12 -3.72
N LEU A 75 -16.08 7.39 -4.84
CA LEU A 75 -15.93 7.99 -6.17
C LEU A 75 -17.17 8.82 -6.55
N THR A 76 -16.92 10.00 -7.13
CA THR A 76 -18.01 10.82 -7.66
C THR A 76 -18.56 10.22 -8.95
N ALA A 77 -19.73 10.69 -9.38
CA ALA A 77 -20.35 10.26 -10.64
C ALA A 77 -19.47 10.57 -11.88
N GLY A 78 -18.58 11.58 -11.79
CA GLY A 78 -17.68 11.96 -12.86
C GLY A 78 -16.43 11.09 -13.00
N ALA A 79 -16.17 10.15 -12.08
CA ALA A 79 -14.99 9.29 -12.13
C ALA A 79 -15.00 8.34 -13.34
N ASN A 80 -13.88 8.27 -14.05
CA ASN A 80 -13.66 7.27 -15.09
C ASN A 80 -13.08 5.98 -14.46
N ARG A 81 -13.97 5.04 -14.13
CA ARG A 81 -13.59 3.75 -13.52
C ARG A 81 -12.71 2.88 -14.42
N PHE A 82 -12.81 3.02 -15.75
CA PHE A 82 -11.92 2.31 -16.67
C PHE A 82 -10.47 2.80 -16.60
N HIS A 83 -10.19 3.96 -15.99
CA HIS A 83 -8.82 4.43 -15.77
C HIS A 83 -8.24 4.02 -14.42
N LEU A 84 -8.99 3.29 -13.58
CA LEU A 84 -8.55 2.94 -12.23
C LEU A 84 -7.94 1.53 -12.12
N HIS A 85 -6.73 1.47 -11.58
CA HIS A 85 -5.97 0.26 -11.33
C HIS A 85 -5.90 0.00 -9.83
N LEU A 86 -6.57 -1.04 -9.32
CA LEU A 86 -6.58 -1.33 -7.88
C LEU A 86 -5.62 -2.48 -7.58
N MET A 87 -4.63 -2.22 -6.73
CA MET A 87 -3.53 -3.13 -6.41
C MET A 87 -3.41 -3.36 -4.90
N PRO A 88 -4.39 -4.02 -4.25
CA PRO A 88 -4.32 -4.35 -2.83
C PRO A 88 -3.23 -5.37 -2.54
N THR A 89 -2.93 -5.58 -1.25
CA THR A 89 -1.89 -6.52 -0.77
C THR A 89 -0.55 -6.33 -1.50
N SER A 90 -0.12 -5.07 -1.62
CA SER A 90 1.10 -4.64 -2.32
C SER A 90 1.20 -5.16 -3.76
N GLY A 91 0.06 -5.17 -4.48
CA GLY A 91 -0.01 -5.56 -5.89
C GLY A 91 -0.02 -7.05 -6.17
N THR A 92 -0.05 -7.92 -5.14
CA THR A 92 -0.25 -9.37 -5.35
C THR A 92 -1.64 -9.71 -5.87
N ARG A 93 -2.58 -8.78 -5.75
CA ARG A 93 -3.91 -8.84 -6.37
C ARG A 93 -4.10 -7.61 -7.23
N TYR A 94 -4.84 -7.76 -8.32
CA TYR A 94 -5.12 -6.68 -9.25
C TYR A 94 -6.58 -6.74 -9.69
N TYR A 95 -7.26 -5.59 -9.58
CA TYR A 95 -8.67 -5.47 -9.94
C TYR A 95 -8.89 -4.38 -10.98
N ARG A 96 -9.86 -4.62 -11.86
CA ARG A 96 -10.25 -3.71 -12.93
C ARG A 96 -11.75 -3.62 -13.08
N TRP A 97 -12.21 -2.47 -13.56
CA TRP A 97 -13.61 -2.26 -13.88
C TRP A 97 -13.95 -2.94 -15.21
N ASP A 98 -14.94 -3.83 -15.20
CA ASP A 98 -15.43 -4.54 -16.40
C ASP A 98 -16.57 -3.80 -17.13
N GLY A 99 -17.02 -2.67 -16.58
CA GLY A 99 -18.20 -1.93 -17.03
C GLY A 99 -19.37 -1.97 -16.04
N ARG A 100 -19.39 -2.94 -15.13
CA ARG A 100 -20.46 -3.17 -14.16
C ARG A 100 -19.96 -3.35 -12.73
N ASP A 101 -18.87 -4.07 -12.55
CA ASP A 101 -18.27 -4.34 -11.25
C ASP A 101 -16.73 -4.38 -11.35
N TRP A 102 -16.08 -4.49 -10.20
CA TRP A 102 -14.65 -4.71 -10.09
C TRP A 102 -14.33 -6.20 -10.18
N GLU A 103 -13.67 -6.59 -11.26
CA GLU A 103 -13.21 -7.94 -11.51
C GLU A 103 -11.77 -8.14 -11.00
N GLN A 104 -11.53 -9.26 -10.31
CA GLN A 104 -10.18 -9.67 -9.93
C GLN A 104 -9.47 -10.29 -11.15
N VAL A 105 -8.58 -9.52 -11.77
CA VAL A 105 -7.80 -9.96 -12.94
C VAL A 105 -6.79 -11.04 -12.56
N PHE A 106 -6.13 -10.90 -11.40
CA PHE A 106 -5.31 -11.97 -10.84
C PHE A 106 -5.19 -11.87 -9.31
N ALA A 107 -4.82 -13.00 -8.70
CA ALA A 107 -4.33 -13.09 -7.33
C ALA A 107 -3.10 -14.01 -7.28
N ARG A 108 -2.05 -13.57 -6.59
CA ARG A 108 -0.82 -14.33 -6.34
C ARG A 108 -0.79 -14.74 -4.87
N ASP A 109 -1.60 -15.74 -4.55
CA ASP A 109 -1.72 -16.24 -3.18
C ASP A 109 -0.53 -17.11 -2.79
N LEU A 110 -0.26 -17.17 -1.48
CA LEU A 110 0.61 -18.19 -0.92
C LEU A 110 -0.05 -19.56 -1.10
N SER A 111 0.76 -20.61 -1.23
CA SER A 111 0.22 -21.98 -1.23
C SER A 111 -0.49 -22.27 0.09
N ASP A 112 -1.49 -23.17 0.07
CA ASP A 112 -2.19 -23.55 1.31
C ASP A 112 -1.23 -24.15 2.35
N GLU A 113 -0.17 -24.84 1.88
CA GLU A 113 0.90 -25.36 2.73
C GLU A 113 1.71 -24.24 3.39
N ASP A 114 2.10 -23.22 2.63
CA ASP A 114 2.84 -22.06 3.16
C ASP A 114 1.99 -21.26 4.14
N ARG A 115 0.70 -21.07 3.84
CA ARG A 115 -0.24 -20.39 4.75
C ARG A 115 -0.36 -21.15 6.06
N ALA A 116 -0.56 -22.48 6.02
CA ALA A 116 -0.65 -23.30 7.22
C ALA A 116 0.64 -23.24 8.06
N LYS A 117 1.81 -23.39 7.43
CA LYS A 117 3.11 -23.32 8.09
C LYS A 117 3.41 -21.93 8.68
N ALA A 118 3.01 -20.87 7.98
CA ALA A 118 3.12 -19.50 8.46
C ALA A 118 2.31 -19.27 9.73
N ILE A 119 1.04 -19.70 9.74
CA ILE A 119 0.15 -19.58 10.89
C ILE A 119 0.68 -20.39 12.08
N GLU A 120 1.10 -21.64 11.84
CA GLU A 120 1.67 -22.51 12.87
C GLU A 120 2.95 -21.92 13.49
N SER A 121 3.87 -21.44 12.64
CA SER A 121 5.13 -20.82 13.09
C SER A 121 4.87 -19.55 13.91
N LEU A 122 3.98 -18.67 13.45
CA LEU A 122 3.59 -17.46 14.19
C LEU A 122 3.04 -17.80 15.57
N GLU A 123 2.08 -18.71 15.65
CA GLU A 123 1.45 -19.10 16.91
C GLU A 123 2.45 -19.73 17.88
N ARG A 124 3.25 -20.69 17.40
CA ARG A 124 4.27 -21.37 18.20
C ARG A 124 5.31 -20.40 18.76
N ASN A 125 5.89 -19.56 17.90
CA ASN A 125 6.93 -18.62 18.30
C ASN A 125 6.40 -17.50 19.19
N ALA A 126 5.21 -16.96 18.89
CA ALA A 126 4.61 -15.91 19.72
C ALA A 126 4.26 -16.42 21.14
N LYS A 127 3.76 -17.66 21.27
CA LYS A 127 3.52 -18.29 22.57
C LYS A 127 4.84 -18.54 23.33
N ALA A 128 5.84 -19.12 22.66
CA ALA A 128 7.14 -19.38 23.27
C ALA A 128 7.84 -18.10 23.77
N GLN A 129 7.62 -16.97 23.08
CA GLN A 129 8.16 -15.67 23.45
C GLN A 129 7.29 -14.89 24.46
N GLY A 130 6.13 -15.43 24.87
CA GLY A 130 5.22 -14.79 25.83
C GLY A 130 4.50 -13.55 25.29
N ILE A 131 4.36 -13.43 23.97
CA ILE A 131 3.74 -12.26 23.29
C ILE A 131 2.39 -12.58 22.65
N TRP A 132 1.89 -13.80 22.89
CA TRP A 132 0.53 -14.18 22.51
C TRP A 132 -0.47 -13.67 23.56
N SER A 133 -1.10 -12.51 23.30
CA SER A 133 -2.10 -11.93 24.21
C SER A 133 -3.28 -12.88 24.41
N ASP A 134 -3.78 -13.11 25.63
CA ASP A 134 -4.99 -13.92 25.87
C ASP A 134 -6.29 -13.17 25.56
N ALA A 135 -6.25 -11.83 25.55
CA ALA A 135 -7.40 -10.96 25.33
C ALA A 135 -7.13 -9.96 24.18
N PRO A 136 -7.05 -10.42 22.92
CA PRO A 136 -6.81 -9.56 21.79
C PRO A 136 -8.08 -8.78 21.42
N TRP A 137 -7.90 -7.58 20.86
CA TRP A 137 -8.96 -6.85 20.19
C TRP A 137 -9.11 -7.40 18.76
N GLY A 138 -10.01 -8.38 18.61
CA GLY A 138 -10.23 -9.07 17.33
C GLY A 138 -9.22 -10.19 17.06
N GLU A 139 -9.16 -10.66 15.82
CA GLU A 139 -8.25 -11.75 15.44
C GLU A 139 -6.78 -11.32 15.55
N ARG A 140 -5.90 -12.25 15.95
CA ARG A 140 -4.45 -12.01 15.97
C ARG A 140 -3.84 -12.25 14.60
N ILE A 141 -4.28 -13.31 13.93
CA ILE A 141 -3.78 -13.71 12.63
C ILE A 141 -4.85 -13.36 11.61
N GLU A 142 -4.48 -12.56 10.63
CA GLU A 142 -5.30 -12.24 9.49
C GLU A 142 -4.68 -12.88 8.24
N ASP A 143 -5.44 -13.76 7.61
CA ASP A 143 -5.09 -14.33 6.32
C ASP A 143 -5.67 -13.48 5.18
N ARG A 144 -4.81 -13.07 4.25
CA ARG A 144 -5.16 -12.25 3.07
C ARG A 144 -4.95 -13.01 1.75
N GLY A 145 -4.72 -14.31 1.80
CA GLY A 145 -4.36 -15.17 0.67
C GLY A 145 -2.89 -15.04 0.29
N SER A 146 -2.45 -13.85 -0.12
CA SER A 146 -1.07 -13.55 -0.52
C SER A 146 -0.15 -13.13 0.63
N GLN A 147 -0.74 -12.89 1.80
CA GLN A 147 -0.04 -12.42 2.99
C GLN A 147 -0.75 -12.95 4.24
N ILE A 148 0.04 -13.35 5.24
CA ILE A 148 -0.40 -13.62 6.60
C ILE A 148 0.11 -12.50 7.50
N THR A 149 -0.78 -11.87 8.26
CA THR A 149 -0.42 -10.82 9.22
C THR A 149 -0.74 -11.29 10.63
N PHE A 150 0.27 -11.35 11.49
CA PHE A 150 0.07 -11.42 12.93
C PHE A 150 0.01 -10.01 13.52
N SER A 151 -0.89 -9.78 14.47
CA SER A 151 -0.97 -8.57 15.29
C SER A 151 -1.08 -8.98 16.76
N ALA A 152 -0.08 -8.64 17.56
CA ALA A 152 0.07 -9.14 18.94
C ALA A 152 -1.10 -8.78 19.86
N LEU A 153 -1.69 -7.60 19.67
CA LEU A 153 -2.86 -7.13 20.40
C LEU A 153 -4.18 -7.39 19.66
N GLY A 154 -4.16 -8.01 18.47
CA GLY A 154 -5.32 -8.16 17.60
C GLY A 154 -5.52 -6.98 16.63
N GLN A 155 -6.21 -7.26 15.51
CA GLN A 155 -6.38 -6.32 14.39
C GLN A 155 -7.06 -5.00 14.80
N ASN A 156 -7.96 -5.05 15.78
CA ASN A 156 -8.83 -3.96 16.20
C ASN A 156 -8.32 -3.20 17.43
N ALA A 157 -7.08 -3.45 17.89
CA ALA A 157 -6.56 -2.77 19.06
C ALA A 157 -6.44 -1.24 18.85
N PRO A 158 -6.74 -0.43 19.89
CA PRO A 158 -6.57 1.03 19.85
C PRO A 158 -5.13 1.43 19.50
N VAL A 159 -4.96 2.60 18.88
CA VAL A 159 -3.65 3.09 18.41
C VAL A 159 -2.70 3.25 19.58
N GLU A 160 -3.16 3.86 20.67
CA GLU A 160 -2.37 4.14 21.87
C GLU A 160 -1.86 2.83 22.51
N ALA A 161 -2.71 1.80 22.52
CA ALA A 161 -2.33 0.47 23.02
C ALA A 161 -1.30 -0.20 22.10
N LYS A 162 -1.45 -0.05 20.78
CA LYS A 162 -0.52 -0.60 19.79
C LYS A 162 0.86 0.07 19.89
N GLU A 163 0.91 1.38 20.05
CA GLU A 163 2.18 2.14 20.17
C GLU A 163 2.91 1.84 21.48
N ALA A 164 2.18 1.69 22.59
CA ALA A 164 2.77 1.38 23.89
C ALA A 164 3.30 -0.07 24.01
N TRP A 165 2.91 -0.98 23.12
CA TRP A 165 3.16 -2.42 23.27
C TRP A 165 4.62 -2.84 23.08
N ASP A 166 5.28 -2.29 22.06
CA ASP A 166 6.67 -2.61 21.71
C ASP A 166 7.40 -1.37 21.15
N PRO A 167 7.62 -0.32 21.97
CA PRO A 167 8.16 0.96 21.51
C PRO A 167 9.56 0.85 20.90
N THR A 168 10.33 -0.17 21.29
CA THR A 168 11.68 -0.44 20.78
C THR A 168 11.70 -1.37 19.57
N ASN A 169 10.55 -1.90 19.15
CA ASN A 169 10.40 -2.93 18.11
C ASN A 169 11.09 -4.27 18.43
N GLU A 170 11.63 -4.46 19.63
CA GLU A 170 12.42 -5.65 20.00
C GLU A 170 11.57 -6.93 19.99
N LYS A 171 10.31 -6.87 20.43
CA LYS A 171 9.44 -8.05 20.51
C LYS A 171 9.06 -8.52 19.11
N LYS A 172 8.56 -7.62 18.26
CA LYS A 172 8.14 -8.00 16.89
C LYS A 172 9.33 -8.37 16.02
N ASN A 173 10.51 -7.76 16.21
CA ASN A 173 11.70 -8.13 15.45
C ASN A 173 12.20 -9.53 15.83
N ARG A 174 12.16 -9.89 17.12
CA ARG A 174 12.49 -11.25 17.58
C ARG A 174 11.52 -12.30 17.06
N LEU A 175 10.21 -11.98 17.02
CA LEU A 175 9.21 -12.86 16.41
C LEU A 175 9.46 -13.01 14.91
N ALA A 176 9.66 -11.90 14.19
CA ALA A 176 9.91 -11.92 12.76
C ALA A 176 11.14 -12.76 12.40
N GLN A 177 12.24 -12.65 13.16
CA GLN A 177 13.43 -13.47 12.93
C GLN A 177 13.16 -14.97 13.15
N ALA A 178 12.53 -15.34 14.26
CA ALA A 178 12.26 -16.76 14.55
C ALA A 178 11.36 -17.41 13.48
N VAL A 179 10.39 -16.67 12.97
CA VAL A 179 9.50 -17.13 11.91
C VAL A 179 10.20 -17.15 10.54
N ALA A 180 11.12 -16.22 10.29
CA ALA A 180 11.97 -16.24 9.09
C ALA A 180 12.88 -17.47 9.04
N ASP A 181 13.41 -17.88 10.19
CA ASP A 181 14.25 -19.08 10.31
C ASP A 181 13.44 -20.37 10.03
N ASP A 182 12.17 -20.41 10.43
CA ASP A 182 11.24 -21.52 10.11
C ASP A 182 10.85 -21.55 8.61
N LEU A 183 10.81 -20.39 7.94
CA LEU A 183 10.24 -20.21 6.60
C LEU A 183 11.21 -19.47 5.66
N PRO A 184 12.39 -20.03 5.37
CA PRO A 184 13.46 -19.32 4.68
C PRO A 184 13.11 -18.93 3.24
N HIS A 185 12.15 -19.57 2.60
CA HIS A 185 11.68 -19.24 1.24
C HIS A 185 10.65 -18.11 1.19
N LEU A 186 10.06 -17.72 2.33
CA LEU A 186 9.13 -16.60 2.44
C LEU A 186 9.86 -15.33 2.91
N ALA A 187 9.20 -14.19 2.74
CA ALA A 187 9.61 -12.93 3.35
C ALA A 187 8.81 -12.69 4.63
N VAL A 188 9.53 -12.50 5.74
CA VAL A 188 8.94 -12.15 7.04
C VAL A 188 9.46 -10.78 7.43
N ARG A 189 8.54 -9.87 7.79
CA ARG A 189 8.86 -8.47 8.11
C ARG A 189 8.12 -8.05 9.36
N SER A 190 8.77 -7.25 10.20
CA SER A 190 8.06 -6.54 11.25
C SER A 190 7.29 -5.36 10.64
N GLY A 191 6.01 -5.24 10.97
CA GLY A 191 5.08 -4.26 10.38
C GLY A 191 4.31 -3.49 11.46
N GLY A 192 4.01 -2.22 11.20
CA GLY A 192 3.26 -1.36 12.13
C GLY A 192 3.83 -1.34 13.55
N SER A 193 3.01 -1.07 14.56
CA SER A 193 3.47 -1.05 15.97
C SER A 193 3.43 -2.43 16.65
N THR A 194 2.60 -3.35 16.17
CA THR A 194 2.35 -4.65 16.83
C THR A 194 2.36 -5.86 15.90
N SER A 195 2.77 -5.70 14.63
CA SER A 195 2.53 -6.71 13.61
C SER A 195 3.79 -7.37 13.04
N VAL A 196 3.62 -8.60 12.56
CA VAL A 196 4.60 -9.34 11.75
C VAL A 196 3.87 -9.85 10.51
N ASP A 197 4.40 -9.53 9.34
CA ASP A 197 3.83 -9.85 8.05
C ASP A 197 4.66 -10.92 7.34
N ILE A 198 3.99 -11.91 6.77
CA ILE A 198 4.59 -13.00 6.00
C ILE A 198 4.00 -12.98 4.60
N SER A 199 4.84 -12.97 3.58
CA SER A 199 4.45 -12.95 2.16
C SER A 199 5.47 -13.70 1.31
N ALA A 200 5.18 -13.87 0.02
CA ALA A 200 6.20 -14.34 -0.92
C ALA A 200 7.38 -13.35 -0.97
N ARG A 201 8.59 -13.86 -1.25
CA ARG A 201 9.77 -13.00 -1.38
C ARG A 201 9.60 -12.00 -2.53
N GLY A 202 10.08 -10.78 -2.32
CA GLY A 202 10.04 -9.72 -3.32
C GLY A 202 8.69 -9.01 -3.46
N ILE A 203 7.72 -9.28 -2.57
CA ILE A 203 6.45 -8.55 -2.55
C ILE A 203 6.59 -7.26 -1.72
N ASP A 204 6.51 -6.13 -2.41
CA ASP A 204 6.42 -4.78 -1.86
C ASP A 204 5.92 -3.80 -2.93
N LYS A 205 5.95 -2.48 -2.66
CA LYS A 205 5.50 -1.48 -3.63
C LYS A 205 6.41 -1.39 -4.86
N SER A 206 7.66 -1.87 -4.81
CA SER A 206 8.51 -2.00 -6.00
C SER A 206 7.99 -3.08 -6.95
N PHE A 207 7.46 -4.17 -6.41
CA PHE A 207 6.79 -5.21 -7.18
C PHE A 207 5.50 -4.68 -7.82
N ALA A 208 4.67 -3.97 -7.05
CA ALA A 208 3.42 -3.42 -7.54
C ALA A 208 3.63 -2.47 -8.74
N VAL A 209 4.56 -1.51 -8.64
CA VAL A 209 4.80 -0.54 -9.72
C VAL A 209 5.44 -1.16 -10.96
N ARG A 210 6.28 -2.20 -10.81
CA ARG A 210 6.83 -2.96 -11.95
C ARG A 210 5.74 -3.79 -12.63
N GLU A 211 4.86 -4.41 -11.86
CA GLU A 211 3.74 -5.17 -12.39
C GLU A 211 2.75 -4.23 -13.12
N LEU A 212 2.47 -3.06 -12.55
CA LEU A 212 1.66 -2.02 -13.19
C LEU A 212 2.26 -1.55 -14.51
N ALA A 213 3.57 -1.25 -14.53
CA ALA A 213 4.29 -0.85 -15.72
C ALA A 213 4.19 -1.93 -16.82
N ARG A 214 4.38 -3.21 -16.46
CA ARG A 214 4.25 -4.36 -17.36
C ARG A 214 2.82 -4.50 -17.91
N ILE A 215 1.80 -4.33 -17.07
CA ILE A 215 0.38 -4.43 -17.48
C ILE A 215 0.04 -3.34 -18.49
N LEU A 216 0.58 -2.14 -18.29
CA LEU A 216 0.30 -0.95 -19.11
C LEU A 216 1.23 -0.78 -20.29
N ASP A 217 2.24 -1.64 -20.45
CA ASP A 217 3.28 -1.55 -21.47
C ASP A 217 3.98 -0.18 -21.46
N ILE A 218 4.42 0.25 -20.28
CA ILE A 218 5.15 1.50 -20.03
C ILE A 218 6.41 1.24 -19.20
N ASP A 219 7.29 2.23 -19.15
CA ASP A 219 8.43 2.20 -18.24
C ASP A 219 8.05 2.68 -16.83
N VAL A 220 8.74 2.16 -15.80
CA VAL A 220 8.50 2.55 -14.39
C VAL A 220 8.69 4.06 -14.17
N HIS A 221 9.61 4.69 -14.90
CA HIS A 221 9.86 6.14 -14.81
C HIS A 221 8.72 7.00 -15.38
N GLN A 222 7.71 6.39 -16.01
CA GLN A 222 6.49 7.06 -16.47
C GLN A 222 5.36 7.01 -15.43
N ILE A 223 5.61 6.39 -14.27
CA ILE A 223 4.68 6.33 -13.14
C ILE A 223 5.07 7.42 -12.13
N ILE A 224 4.15 8.34 -11.86
CA ILE A 224 4.22 9.18 -10.67
C ILE A 224 3.76 8.33 -9.49
N PHE A 225 4.54 8.25 -8.41
CA PHE A 225 4.14 7.49 -7.22
C PHE A 225 4.11 8.39 -5.99
N VAL A 226 2.94 8.55 -5.38
CA VAL A 226 2.73 9.42 -4.21
C VAL A 226 2.53 8.56 -2.96
N GLY A 227 3.24 8.88 -1.87
CA GLY A 227 3.15 8.14 -0.61
C GLY A 227 3.70 8.92 0.58
N ASP A 228 3.27 8.57 1.80
CA ASP A 228 3.68 9.25 3.03
C ASP A 228 4.99 8.71 3.63
N ARG A 229 5.24 7.40 3.48
CA ARG A 229 6.38 6.69 4.06
C ARG A 229 7.48 6.41 3.04
N MET A 230 8.04 7.48 2.51
CA MET A 230 9.14 7.50 1.53
C MET A 230 10.53 7.58 2.18
N ASP A 231 10.64 7.42 3.50
CA ASP A 231 11.91 7.22 4.19
C ASP A 231 12.48 5.81 3.91
N PRO A 232 13.81 5.57 4.05
CA PRO A 232 14.41 4.26 3.73
C PRO A 232 13.79 3.04 4.42
N ASP A 233 13.18 3.23 5.59
CA ASP A 233 12.48 2.19 6.37
C ASP A 233 10.96 2.18 6.11
N GLY A 234 10.48 3.08 5.26
CA GLY A 234 9.08 3.27 4.91
C GLY A 234 8.61 2.30 3.83
N ASN A 235 7.31 2.02 3.82
CA ASN A 235 6.75 1.01 2.92
C ASN A 235 6.59 1.49 1.46
N ASP A 236 6.63 2.81 1.21
CA ASP A 236 6.56 3.46 -0.10
C ASP A 236 7.91 3.55 -0.79
N TYR A 237 8.98 3.65 -0.01
CA TYR A 237 10.33 3.78 -0.52
C TYR A 237 10.74 2.75 -1.58
N PRO A 238 10.31 1.47 -1.50
CA PRO A 238 10.55 0.51 -2.58
C PRO A 238 10.03 0.97 -3.96
N ALA A 239 8.94 1.73 -4.04
CA ALA A 239 8.47 2.29 -5.31
C ALA A 239 9.46 3.32 -5.88
N ALA A 240 10.00 4.20 -5.02
CA ALA A 240 11.04 5.16 -5.41
C ALA A 240 12.31 4.45 -5.88
N VAL A 241 12.76 3.41 -5.15
CA VAL A 241 13.91 2.59 -5.53
C VAL A 241 13.68 1.84 -6.84
N ALA A 242 12.43 1.52 -7.18
CA ALA A 242 12.09 0.92 -8.48
C ALA A 242 12.27 1.88 -9.66
N GLY A 243 12.39 3.19 -9.41
CA GLY A 243 12.60 4.22 -10.43
C GLY A 243 11.34 4.97 -10.83
N THR A 244 10.30 5.01 -9.99
CA THR A 244 9.13 5.88 -10.23
C THR A 244 9.52 7.35 -10.05
N ARG A 245 8.66 8.26 -10.54
CA ARG A 245 8.71 9.68 -10.15
C ARG A 245 8.06 9.81 -8.78
N ALA A 246 8.81 9.44 -7.76
CA ALA A 246 8.31 9.39 -6.39
C ALA A 246 8.15 10.79 -5.78
N VAL A 247 7.02 11.01 -5.10
CA VAL A 247 6.72 12.25 -4.40
C VAL A 247 6.26 11.93 -2.99
N ARG A 248 6.85 12.61 -1.99
CA ARG A 248 6.52 12.42 -0.60
C ARG A 248 5.45 13.41 -0.13
N VAL A 249 4.44 12.91 0.56
CA VAL A 249 3.42 13.71 1.27
C VAL A 249 3.51 13.44 2.78
N THR A 250 2.91 14.31 3.60
CA THR A 250 2.76 14.05 5.05
C THR A 250 1.37 13.55 5.44
N GLY A 251 0.41 13.65 4.51
CA GLY A 251 -0.98 13.35 4.79
C GLY A 251 -1.91 13.60 3.59
N PRO A 252 -3.20 13.29 3.73
CA PRO A 252 -4.18 13.53 2.66
C PRO A 252 -4.33 14.99 2.24
N ALA A 253 -4.10 15.95 3.14
CA ALA A 253 -4.20 17.37 2.81
C ALA A 253 -3.16 17.79 1.76
N ASP A 254 -1.92 17.32 1.92
CA ASP A 254 -0.83 17.52 0.95
C ASP A 254 -1.18 16.88 -0.39
N THR A 255 -1.71 15.65 -0.36
CA THR A 255 -2.12 14.92 -1.56
C THR A 255 -3.23 15.65 -2.32
N VAL A 256 -4.16 16.34 -1.63
CA VAL A 256 -5.20 17.15 -2.30
C VAL A 256 -4.55 18.29 -3.08
N MET A 257 -3.62 19.03 -2.46
CA MET A 257 -2.92 20.14 -3.11
C MET A 257 -2.10 19.65 -4.31
N LEU A 258 -1.35 18.56 -4.14
CA LEU A 258 -0.60 17.95 -5.24
C LEU A 258 -1.51 17.47 -6.38
N CYS A 259 -2.69 16.93 -6.06
CA CYS A 259 -3.66 16.55 -7.10
C CYS A 259 -4.14 17.78 -7.88
N ASP A 260 -4.44 18.90 -7.20
CA ASP A 260 -4.84 20.15 -7.85
C ASP A 260 -3.74 20.61 -8.84
N ASP A 261 -2.48 20.64 -8.42
CA ASP A 261 -1.35 21.02 -9.28
C ASP A 261 -1.18 20.07 -10.50
N ILE A 262 -1.25 18.76 -10.28
CA ILE A 262 -1.15 17.76 -11.36
C ILE A 262 -2.32 17.91 -12.34
N ILE A 263 -3.53 18.12 -11.85
CA ILE A 263 -4.74 18.31 -12.69
C ILE A 263 -4.59 19.55 -13.57
N GLU A 264 -4.10 20.65 -13.02
CA GLU A 264 -3.84 21.88 -13.78
C GLU A 264 -2.79 21.65 -14.88
N CYS A 265 -1.67 21.02 -14.55
CA CYS A 265 -0.61 20.71 -15.51
C CYS A 265 -1.11 19.78 -16.64
N LEU A 266 -1.83 18.70 -16.31
CA LEU A 266 -2.37 17.77 -17.32
C LEU A 266 -3.40 18.44 -18.23
N ARG A 267 -4.23 19.35 -17.72
CA ARG A 267 -5.17 20.12 -18.56
C ARG A 267 -4.45 21.05 -19.53
N ALA A 268 -3.36 21.68 -19.08
CA ALA A 268 -2.55 22.55 -19.93
C ALA A 268 -1.84 21.79 -21.07
N GLN A 269 -1.61 20.47 -20.92
CA GLN A 269 -1.02 19.64 -21.98
C GLN A 269 -2.02 19.18 -23.05
N VAL A 270 -3.32 19.20 -22.75
CA VAL A 270 -4.40 18.77 -23.65
C VAL A 270 -5.04 19.94 -24.41
N GLY A 271 -4.89 21.17 -23.90
CA GLY A 271 -5.34 22.41 -24.55
C GLY A 271 -4.33 22.96 -25.54
#